data_AF-A0A9D9CYU8-F1
#
_entry.id   AF-A0A9D9CYU8-F1
#
_cell.length_a   1.000
_cell.length_b   1.000
_cell.length_c   1.000
_cell.angle_alpha   90.00
_cell.angle_beta   90.00
_cell.angle_gamma   90.00
#
_symmetry.space_group_name_H-M   'P 1'
#
loop_
_entity.id
_entity.type
_entity.pdbx_description
1 polymer ?
#
loop_
_entity_poly.entity_id
_entity_poly.type
_entity_poly.pdbx_seq_one_letter_code
_entity_poly.pdbx_strand_id
1 'polypeptide(L)'
;MKLKDSAPYLLFSAVCLGLLGIFKGAVLFHMEEYSMFSTDALWLKAFFEQPGGIIPLAGAFLVQFCYYPLLGALLMLLLLLALQRLVRAATGCGTWTAFAPSLMLVLYAVRMDYGAYLPHSYGILFGPVLGALVAVGFLWLYGRCFEGKKLAPLWLALLLAAGYVAFGAFALLGALLIVVRAFCKGDKPWVLLLALAAAGFAAVFFCSYSNLVYPRINRRFAYLAGLPVRDAFRASRLFLPLVLAALSLLLTAAAPAFSTKRSAWRNLPFALSLLLLFSLTYWDHNFHVQARMEKAIALDDWDRVLRLAGKDKAPTRIQVMYRNLALYRKGQLTERMFSFPDASTPLRMRRQGDVTASVSYICAPTVAFHSGLLRTCERWCMELSVTAMKTLYYYKYQAKVALFTGDYDLARKYFRTIGKSLFQRRWVAHYSALADRPELLAQDPEGMRILPLLAAEGYRLDYNGTVENGIIQHYISVPFVNESVYEWHMAALMLSKMENNFLYDFLEHFEKVGGSVTTGIAQAAALFAGTNGDRDLHAYIGQILSSKQSVLREFSQFGNRLNAAPDLEAPETEAWFREYFGKTYWYYYYFTTGLTTN
;
A
#
# COMPACT_ATOMS: atom_id res chain seq x y z
N MET A 1 -5.49 -19.87 37.14
CA MET A 1 -4.39 -19.80 36.15
C MET A 1 -3.30 -18.92 36.77
N LYS A 2 -2.11 -19.46 37.09
CA LYS A 2 -1.06 -18.69 37.80
C LYS A 2 -0.53 -17.57 36.88
N LEU A 3 -0.34 -16.35 37.39
CA LEU A 3 0.14 -15.17 36.64
C LEU A 3 1.39 -15.41 35.78
N LYS A 4 2.22 -16.39 36.15
CA LYS A 4 3.45 -16.76 35.44
C LYS A 4 3.19 -17.45 34.08
N ASP A 5 2.05 -18.12 33.92
CA ASP A 5 1.68 -18.82 32.67
C ASP A 5 0.99 -17.89 31.66
N SER A 6 0.44 -16.75 32.11
CA SER A 6 -0.22 -15.75 31.25
C SER A 6 0.73 -14.71 30.66
N ALA A 7 1.90 -14.49 31.27
CA ALA A 7 2.88 -13.50 30.81
C ALA A 7 3.25 -13.57 29.30
N PRO A 8 3.56 -14.73 28.69
CA PRO A 8 3.89 -14.79 27.27
C PRO A 8 2.72 -14.40 26.36
N TYR A 9 1.49 -14.75 26.76
CA TYR A 9 0.27 -14.41 26.02
C TYR A 9 0.01 -12.90 26.03
N LEU A 10 0.19 -12.25 27.17
CA LEU A 10 0.03 -10.80 27.30
C LEU A 10 1.10 -10.04 26.49
N LEU A 11 2.37 -10.45 26.61
CA LEU A 11 3.47 -9.85 25.85
C LEU A 11 3.25 -9.99 24.34
N PHE A 12 2.93 -11.20 23.87
CA PHE A 12 2.67 -11.44 22.46
C PHE A 12 1.48 -10.62 21.94
N SER A 13 0.40 -10.53 22.72
CA SER A 13 -0.79 -9.77 22.35
C SER A 13 -0.50 -8.27 22.26
N ALA A 14 0.24 -7.73 23.23
CA ALA A 14 0.66 -6.32 23.23
C ALA A 14 1.56 -6.00 22.03
N VAL A 15 2.56 -6.85 21.75
CA VAL A 15 3.44 -6.70 20.58
C VAL A 15 2.66 -6.77 19.27
N CYS A 16 1.76 -7.76 19.14
CA CYS A 16 0.95 -7.95 17.93
C CYS A 16 0.01 -6.77 17.68
N LEU A 17 -0.76 -6.32 18.69
CA LEU A 17 -1.70 -5.20 18.54
C LEU A 17 -0.96 -3.86 18.38
N GLY A 18 0.15 -3.66 19.08
CA GLY A 18 0.99 -2.47 18.94
C GLY A 18 1.58 -2.36 17.53
N LEU A 19 2.14 -3.44 17.00
CA LEU A 19 2.75 -3.44 15.67
C LEU A 19 1.70 -3.43 14.54
N LEU A 20 0.70 -4.30 14.57
CA LEU A 20 -0.28 -4.43 13.48
C LEU A 20 -1.39 -3.39 13.58
N GLY A 21 -2.01 -3.26 14.76
CA GLY A 21 -3.19 -2.42 14.95
C GLY A 21 -2.88 -0.92 15.00
N ILE A 22 -1.78 -0.54 15.66
CA ILE A 22 -1.41 0.86 15.86
C ILE A 22 -0.37 1.29 14.82
N PHE A 23 0.81 0.65 14.80
CA PHE A 23 1.92 1.09 13.96
C PHE A 23 1.68 0.84 12.47
N LYS A 24 1.24 -0.36 12.08
CA LYS A 24 0.90 -0.74 10.69
C LYS A 24 -0.59 -0.60 10.37
N GLY A 25 -1.36 0.14 11.20
CA GLY A 25 -2.82 0.21 11.03
C GLY A 25 -3.27 0.78 9.68
N ALA A 26 -2.55 1.76 9.13
CA ALA A 26 -2.82 2.27 7.79
C ALA A 26 -2.52 1.25 6.68
N VAL A 27 -1.49 0.41 6.86
CA VAL A 27 -1.17 -0.67 5.92
C VAL A 27 -2.26 -1.73 5.92
N LEU A 28 -2.83 -2.06 7.09
CA LEU A 28 -3.98 -2.98 7.15
C LEU A 28 -5.18 -2.43 6.37
N PHE A 29 -5.51 -1.15 6.55
CA PHE A 29 -6.55 -0.50 5.76
C PHE A 29 -6.29 -0.63 4.25
N HIS A 30 -5.04 -0.40 3.82
CA HIS A 30 -4.66 -0.58 2.42
C HIS A 30 -4.75 -2.00 1.93
N MET A 31 -4.46 -3.00 2.76
CA MET A 31 -4.66 -4.40 2.37
C MET A 31 -6.12 -4.70 2.03
N GLU A 32 -7.08 -4.01 2.67
CA GLU A 32 -8.49 -4.13 2.31
C GLU A 32 -8.79 -3.49 0.95
N GLU A 33 -8.33 -2.25 0.71
CA GLU A 33 -8.48 -1.56 -0.56
C GLU A 33 -7.81 -2.30 -1.73
N TYR A 34 -6.63 -2.88 -1.50
CA TYR A 34 -5.90 -3.68 -2.49
C TYR A 34 -6.31 -5.17 -2.49
N SER A 35 -7.39 -5.52 -1.81
CA SER A 35 -8.05 -6.82 -1.96
C SER A 35 -9.45 -6.65 -2.52
N MET A 36 -10.11 -7.78 -2.77
CA MET A 36 -11.50 -7.81 -3.17
C MET A 36 -12.10 -9.11 -2.69
N PHE A 37 -13.30 -9.06 -2.14
CA PHE A 37 -14.12 -10.22 -1.88
C PHE A 37 -15.44 -10.07 -2.65
N SER A 38 -15.80 -11.10 -3.41
CA SER A 38 -17.08 -11.15 -4.12
C SER A 38 -17.72 -12.52 -3.93
N THR A 39 -19.04 -12.57 -4.07
CA THR A 39 -19.82 -13.82 -4.09
C THR A 39 -20.17 -14.26 -5.51
N ASP A 40 -19.59 -13.63 -6.54
CA ASP A 40 -19.84 -13.99 -7.94
C ASP A 40 -19.31 -15.38 -8.28
N ALA A 41 -20.12 -16.17 -8.97
CA ALA A 41 -19.75 -17.52 -9.39
C ALA A 41 -18.44 -17.55 -10.19
N LEU A 42 -18.23 -16.61 -11.12
CA LEU A 42 -17.00 -16.52 -11.90
C LEU A 42 -15.77 -16.20 -11.04
N TRP A 43 -15.95 -15.33 -10.03
CA TRP A 43 -14.87 -14.98 -9.11
C TRP A 43 -14.53 -16.15 -8.19
N LEU A 44 -15.54 -16.82 -7.63
CA LEU A 44 -15.36 -18.01 -6.79
C LEU A 44 -14.72 -19.16 -7.58
N LYS A 45 -15.16 -19.41 -8.81
CA LYS A 45 -14.58 -20.43 -9.70
C LYS A 45 -13.07 -20.26 -9.86
N ALA A 46 -12.58 -19.01 -9.96
CA ALA A 46 -11.16 -18.73 -10.13
C ALA A 46 -10.28 -19.27 -8.98
N PHE A 47 -10.82 -19.42 -7.76
CA PHE A 47 -10.08 -20.02 -6.63
C PHE A 47 -9.92 -21.52 -6.80
N PHE A 48 -10.90 -22.20 -7.39
CA PHE A 48 -10.91 -23.65 -7.60
C PHE A 48 -10.31 -24.06 -8.95
N GLU A 49 -9.91 -23.10 -9.79
CA GLU A 49 -9.11 -23.32 -11.01
C GLU A 49 -7.61 -23.54 -10.71
N GLN A 50 -7.23 -23.60 -9.42
CA GLN A 50 -5.91 -24.02 -8.95
C GLN A 50 -6.02 -24.75 -7.58
N PRO A 51 -5.06 -25.64 -7.24
CA PRO A 51 -5.00 -26.26 -5.93
C PRO A 51 -4.81 -25.24 -4.81
N GLY A 52 -5.41 -25.53 -3.65
CA GLY A 52 -5.26 -24.69 -2.46
C GLY A 52 -6.18 -23.49 -2.39
N GLY A 53 -7.19 -23.39 -3.25
CA GLY A 53 -8.11 -22.26 -3.36
C GLY A 53 -8.86 -21.87 -2.08
N ILE A 54 -9.06 -22.81 -1.15
CA ILE A 54 -9.81 -22.56 0.10
C ILE A 54 -9.09 -21.54 0.99
N ILE A 55 -7.76 -21.61 1.07
CA ILE A 55 -6.94 -20.72 1.92
C ILE A 55 -7.01 -19.25 1.45
N PRO A 56 -6.71 -18.91 0.18
CA PRO A 56 -6.83 -17.54 -0.30
C PRO A 56 -8.28 -17.05 -0.34
N LEU A 57 -9.28 -17.93 -0.53
CA LEU A 57 -10.69 -17.55 -0.43
C LEU A 57 -11.05 -17.11 1.00
N ALA A 58 -10.72 -17.92 2.01
CA ALA A 58 -10.92 -17.58 3.41
C ALA A 58 -10.09 -16.36 3.82
N GLY A 59 -8.87 -16.25 3.31
CA GLY A 59 -8.02 -15.08 3.52
C GLY A 59 -8.66 -13.81 2.94
N ALA A 60 -9.19 -13.85 1.72
CA ALA A 60 -9.85 -12.72 1.07
C ALA A 60 -11.08 -12.26 1.87
N PHE A 61 -11.85 -13.22 2.40
CA PHE A 61 -12.97 -12.91 3.28
C PHE A 61 -12.52 -12.15 4.54
N LEU A 62 -11.45 -12.62 5.20
CA LEU A 62 -10.94 -12.02 6.45
C LEU A 62 -10.27 -10.66 6.24
N VAL A 63 -9.65 -10.42 5.08
CA VAL A 63 -9.03 -9.13 4.75
C VAL A 63 -10.03 -7.97 4.83
N GLN A 64 -11.31 -8.20 4.54
CA GLN A 64 -12.35 -7.16 4.64
C GLN A 64 -12.39 -6.48 6.02
N PHE A 65 -12.13 -7.22 7.10
CA PHE A 65 -12.16 -6.66 8.46
C PHE A 65 -11.02 -5.67 8.73
N CYS A 66 -9.99 -5.63 7.87
CA CYS A 66 -8.92 -4.64 7.94
C CYS A 66 -9.37 -3.22 7.57
N TYR A 67 -10.58 -3.04 7.02
CA TYR A 67 -11.25 -1.73 6.93
C TYR A 67 -11.23 -0.99 8.28
N TYR A 68 -11.41 -1.74 9.38
CA TYR A 68 -11.12 -1.28 10.74
C TYR A 68 -9.80 -1.90 11.22
N PRO A 69 -8.67 -1.18 11.21
CA PRO A 69 -7.36 -1.80 11.43
C PRO A 69 -7.22 -2.56 12.76
N LEU A 70 -7.81 -2.04 13.84
CA LEU A 70 -7.81 -2.72 15.14
C LEU A 70 -8.58 -4.04 15.11
N LEU A 71 -9.68 -4.10 14.37
CA LEU A 71 -10.48 -5.33 14.21
C LEU A 71 -9.71 -6.37 13.39
N GLY A 72 -9.11 -5.95 12.26
CA GLY A 72 -8.24 -6.81 11.47
C GLY A 72 -7.04 -7.34 12.27
N ALA A 73 -6.39 -6.49 13.07
CA ALA A 73 -5.30 -6.89 13.95
C ALA A 73 -5.76 -7.85 15.06
N LEU A 74 -6.95 -7.63 15.64
CA LEU A 74 -7.54 -8.53 16.64
C LEU A 74 -7.81 -9.92 16.04
N LEU A 75 -8.40 -10.00 14.84
CA LEU A 75 -8.63 -11.27 14.15
C LEU A 75 -7.32 -12.00 13.86
N MET A 76 -6.30 -11.29 13.38
CA MET A 76 -4.96 -11.85 13.17
C MET A 76 -4.37 -12.38 14.47
N LEU A 77 -4.46 -11.61 15.56
CA LEU A 77 -4.02 -12.04 16.89
C LEU A 77 -4.72 -13.33 17.33
N LEU A 78 -6.04 -13.42 17.19
CA LEU A 78 -6.80 -14.61 17.59
C LEU A 78 -6.35 -15.86 16.81
N LEU A 79 -6.12 -15.74 15.50
CA LEU A 79 -5.63 -16.83 14.68
C LEU A 79 -4.20 -17.25 15.04
N LEU A 80 -3.32 -16.28 15.34
CA LEU A 80 -1.95 -16.55 15.78
C LEU A 80 -1.91 -17.22 17.17
N LEU A 81 -2.77 -16.79 18.09
CA LEU A 81 -2.93 -17.46 19.39
C LEU A 81 -3.47 -18.88 19.24
N ALA A 82 -4.42 -19.10 18.32
CA ALA A 82 -4.90 -20.43 17.98
C ALA A 82 -3.77 -21.30 17.41
N LEU A 83 -2.93 -20.75 16.52
CA LEU A 83 -1.78 -21.44 15.94
C LEU A 83 -0.78 -21.83 17.03
N GLN A 84 -0.43 -20.91 17.93
CA GLN A 84 0.46 -21.21 19.04
C GLN A 84 -0.05 -22.35 19.91
N ARG A 85 -1.34 -22.33 20.27
CA ARG A 85 -1.96 -23.39 21.09
C ARG A 85 -1.96 -24.72 20.35
N LEU A 86 -2.25 -24.71 19.06
CA LEU A 86 -2.27 -25.90 18.22
C LEU A 86 -0.87 -26.49 18.04
N VAL A 87 0.16 -25.67 17.81
CA VAL A 87 1.57 -26.09 17.74
C VAL A 87 1.98 -26.77 19.04
N ARG A 88 1.65 -26.16 20.19
CA ARG A 88 1.93 -26.75 21.50
C ARG A 88 1.20 -28.09 21.69
N ALA A 89 -0.08 -28.15 21.33
CA ALA A 89 -0.89 -29.36 21.47
C ALA A 89 -0.41 -30.49 20.53
N ALA A 90 0.03 -30.14 19.32
CA ALA A 90 0.53 -31.10 18.34
C ALA A 90 1.90 -31.64 18.78
N THR A 91 2.86 -30.75 19.09
CA THR A 91 4.27 -31.10 19.26
C THR A 91 4.71 -31.40 20.70
N GLY A 92 3.96 -30.90 21.70
CA GLY A 92 4.35 -30.98 23.11
C GLY A 92 5.47 -30.02 23.51
N CYS A 93 5.87 -29.07 22.63
CA CYS A 93 6.94 -28.12 22.92
C CYS A 93 6.55 -27.09 24.00
N GLY A 94 7.54 -26.37 24.54
CA GLY A 94 7.32 -25.36 25.56
C GLY A 94 6.47 -24.18 25.08
N THR A 95 5.73 -23.54 25.98
CA THR A 95 4.83 -22.41 25.67
C THR A 95 5.52 -21.31 24.85
N TRP A 96 6.71 -20.88 25.28
CA TRP A 96 7.51 -19.85 24.61
C TRP A 96 7.96 -20.29 23.20
N THR A 97 8.45 -21.52 23.06
CA THR A 97 8.88 -22.08 21.78
C THR A 97 7.75 -22.13 20.76
N ALA A 98 6.54 -22.48 21.20
CA ALA A 98 5.36 -22.55 20.33
C ALA A 98 4.94 -21.20 19.72
N PHE A 99 5.40 -20.07 20.26
CA PHE A 99 5.15 -18.74 19.68
C PHE A 99 6.05 -18.41 18.49
N ALA A 100 7.17 -19.12 18.28
CA ALA A 100 8.12 -18.80 17.22
C ALA A 100 7.46 -18.75 15.81
N PRO A 101 6.65 -19.74 15.39
CA PRO A 101 5.92 -19.63 14.12
C PRO A 101 4.97 -18.44 14.05
N SER A 102 4.29 -18.13 15.15
CA SER A 102 3.35 -17.01 15.20
C SER A 102 4.08 -15.67 15.07
N LEU A 103 5.24 -15.50 15.71
CA LEU A 103 6.08 -14.30 15.57
C LEU A 103 6.62 -14.13 14.15
N MET A 104 6.99 -15.22 13.47
CA MET A 104 7.43 -15.16 12.06
C MET A 104 6.29 -14.76 11.12
N LEU A 105 5.05 -15.14 11.44
CA LEU A 105 3.87 -14.71 10.68
C LEU A 105 3.43 -13.28 11.01
N VAL A 106 3.67 -12.79 12.23
CA VAL A 106 3.59 -11.34 12.52
C VAL A 106 4.63 -10.60 11.69
N LEU A 107 5.87 -11.10 11.65
CA LEU A 107 6.92 -10.51 10.83
C LEU A 107 6.52 -10.46 9.36
N TYR A 108 5.92 -11.54 8.83
CA TYR A 108 5.37 -11.55 7.47
C TYR A 108 4.39 -10.40 7.23
N ALA A 109 3.38 -10.24 8.10
CA ALA A 109 2.37 -9.20 7.97
C ALA A 109 2.98 -7.78 8.04
N VAL A 110 3.92 -7.55 8.97
CA VAL A 110 4.59 -6.25 9.15
C VAL A 110 5.56 -5.92 8.00
N ARG A 111 6.10 -6.94 7.32
CA ARG A 111 7.04 -6.85 6.18
C ARG A 111 6.37 -6.64 4.83
N MET A 112 5.04 -6.61 4.76
CA MET A 112 4.33 -6.45 3.50
C MET A 112 4.66 -5.10 2.84
N ASP A 113 4.83 -4.02 3.60
CA ASP A 113 5.32 -2.70 3.14
C ASP A 113 4.73 -2.27 1.79
N TYR A 114 5.58 -1.91 0.82
CA TYR A 114 5.17 -1.59 -0.55
C TYR A 114 4.64 -2.80 -1.35
N GLY A 115 4.83 -4.03 -0.88
CA GLY A 115 4.17 -5.22 -1.43
C GLY A 115 2.65 -5.22 -1.19
N ALA A 116 2.12 -4.31 -0.37
CA ALA A 116 0.67 -4.09 -0.22
C ALA A 116 0.00 -3.56 -1.49
N TYR A 117 0.72 -2.81 -2.33
CA TYR A 117 0.16 -2.13 -3.51
C TYR A 117 0.08 -3.04 -4.74
N LEU A 118 0.84 -4.13 -4.75
CA LEU A 118 0.91 -5.09 -5.86
C LEU A 118 0.60 -6.52 -5.38
N PRO A 119 -0.59 -6.77 -4.80
CA PRO A 119 -0.93 -8.13 -4.41
C PRO A 119 -1.24 -8.96 -5.67
N HIS A 120 -0.51 -10.07 -5.81
CA HIS A 120 -0.72 -11.04 -6.88
C HIS A 120 -1.62 -12.21 -6.45
N SER A 121 -2.08 -12.22 -5.20
CA SER A 121 -2.96 -13.27 -4.66
C SER A 121 -3.96 -12.68 -3.67
N TYR A 122 -5.23 -13.10 -3.77
CA TYR A 122 -6.26 -12.72 -2.82
C TYR A 122 -5.98 -13.36 -1.45
N GLY A 123 -6.28 -12.65 -0.37
CA GLY A 123 -6.08 -13.17 0.99
C GLY A 123 -4.61 -13.32 1.42
N ILE A 124 -3.67 -12.67 0.71
CA ILE A 124 -2.22 -12.75 0.97
C ILE A 124 -1.85 -12.52 2.44
N LEU A 125 -2.55 -11.62 3.14
CA LEU A 125 -2.29 -11.28 4.54
C LEU A 125 -2.62 -12.44 5.52
N PHE A 126 -3.82 -13.03 5.40
CA PHE A 126 -4.31 -14.07 6.33
C PHE A 126 -3.99 -15.50 5.87
N GLY A 127 -3.79 -15.70 4.57
CA GLY A 127 -3.54 -17.01 3.96
C GLY A 127 -2.45 -17.82 4.65
N PRO A 128 -1.25 -17.25 4.90
CA PRO A 128 -0.18 -17.97 5.59
C PRO A 128 -0.51 -18.47 6.99
N VAL A 129 -1.25 -17.69 7.79
CA VAL A 129 -1.69 -18.11 9.13
C VAL A 129 -2.74 -19.22 9.05
N LEU A 130 -3.71 -19.09 8.15
CA LEU A 130 -4.72 -20.13 7.92
C LEU A 130 -4.08 -21.43 7.41
N GLY A 131 -3.15 -21.33 6.46
CA GLY A 131 -2.41 -22.46 5.93
C GLY A 131 -1.53 -23.13 6.98
N ALA A 132 -0.86 -22.36 7.84
CA ALA A 132 -0.11 -22.90 8.97
C ALA A 132 -1.02 -23.62 9.99
N LEU A 133 -2.21 -23.07 10.27
CA LEU A 133 -3.21 -23.73 11.12
C LEU A 133 -3.63 -25.08 10.54
N VAL A 134 -3.88 -25.16 9.23
CA VAL A 134 -4.22 -26.41 8.54
C VAL A 134 -3.05 -27.41 8.59
N ALA A 135 -1.84 -26.98 8.27
CA ALA A 135 -0.65 -27.83 8.27
C ALA A 135 -0.38 -28.45 9.66
N VAL A 136 -0.47 -27.64 10.72
CA VAL A 136 -0.31 -28.12 12.11
C VAL A 136 -1.53 -28.93 12.56
N GLY A 137 -2.72 -28.61 12.06
CA GLY A 137 -3.94 -29.40 12.29
C GLY A 137 -3.80 -30.83 11.78
N PHE A 138 -3.21 -31.03 10.60
CA PHE A 138 -2.87 -32.36 10.10
C PHE A 138 -1.88 -33.11 10.98
N LEU A 139 -0.83 -32.41 11.46
CA LEU A 139 0.13 -32.99 12.40
C LEU A 139 -0.54 -33.40 13.73
N TRP A 140 -1.43 -32.56 14.25
CA TRP A 140 -2.17 -32.83 15.47
C TRP A 140 -3.08 -34.05 15.32
N LEU A 141 -3.83 -34.12 14.21
CA LEU A 141 -4.71 -35.25 13.90
C LEU A 141 -3.92 -36.55 13.73
N TYR A 142 -2.78 -36.49 13.04
CA TYR A 142 -1.83 -37.61 12.95
C TYR A 142 -1.40 -38.10 14.35
N GLY A 143 -0.93 -37.18 15.20
CA GLY A 143 -0.49 -37.49 16.56
C GLY A 143 -1.57 -38.13 17.44
N ARG A 144 -2.84 -37.79 17.23
CA ARG A 144 -3.97 -38.35 18.00
C ARG A 144 -4.49 -39.67 17.46
N CYS A 145 -4.58 -39.79 16.14
CA CYS A 145 -5.38 -40.85 15.53
C CYS A 145 -4.53 -41.91 14.82
N PHE A 146 -3.30 -41.60 14.39
CA PHE A 146 -2.56 -42.45 13.45
C PHE A 146 -1.11 -42.73 13.87
N GLU A 147 -0.54 -41.95 14.79
CA GLU A 147 0.83 -42.13 15.29
C GLU A 147 1.06 -43.57 15.81
N GLY A 148 2.04 -44.27 15.25
CA GLY A 148 2.37 -45.66 15.56
C GLY A 148 1.42 -46.72 15.00
N LYS A 149 0.39 -46.35 14.22
CA LYS A 149 -0.61 -47.28 13.68
C LYS A 149 -0.30 -47.67 12.24
N LYS A 150 -0.69 -48.90 11.84
CA LYS A 150 -0.55 -49.42 10.47
C LYS A 150 -1.30 -48.59 9.41
N LEU A 151 -2.30 -47.80 9.81
CA LEU A 151 -3.10 -46.93 8.93
C LEU A 151 -2.41 -45.58 8.61
N ALA A 152 -1.28 -45.25 9.23
CA ALA A 152 -0.57 -43.99 8.99
C ALA A 152 -0.22 -43.72 7.51
N PRO A 153 0.23 -44.70 6.70
CA PRO A 153 0.51 -44.48 5.28
C PRO A 153 -0.73 -44.14 4.46
N LEU A 154 -1.87 -44.80 4.75
CA LEU A 154 -3.13 -44.53 4.07
C LEU A 154 -3.64 -43.12 4.36
N TRP A 155 -3.54 -42.68 5.63
CA TRP A 155 -3.88 -41.31 6.01
C TRP A 155 -3.02 -40.28 5.27
N LEU A 156 -1.71 -40.51 5.14
CA LEU A 156 -0.85 -39.59 4.40
C LEU A 156 -1.18 -39.55 2.91
N ALA A 157 -1.44 -40.71 2.29
CA ALA A 157 -1.86 -40.77 0.89
C ALA A 157 -3.15 -39.96 0.66
N LEU A 158 -4.12 -40.09 1.56
CA LEU A 158 -5.36 -39.31 1.52
C LEU A 158 -5.11 -37.81 1.73
N LEU A 159 -4.26 -37.43 2.69
CA LEU A 159 -3.87 -36.05 2.94
C LEU A 159 -3.19 -35.43 1.72
N LEU A 160 -2.32 -36.17 1.04
CA LEU A 160 -1.66 -35.68 -0.17
C LEU A 160 -2.66 -35.55 -1.31
N ALA A 161 -3.50 -36.57 -1.55
CA ALA A 161 -4.49 -36.56 -2.63
C ALA A 161 -5.57 -35.48 -2.46
N ALA A 162 -6.29 -35.48 -1.33
CA ALA A 162 -7.39 -34.56 -1.08
C ALA A 162 -6.92 -33.23 -0.49
N GLY A 163 -5.96 -33.27 0.43
CA GLY A 163 -5.46 -32.07 1.11
C GLY A 163 -4.69 -31.15 0.19
N TYR A 164 -3.93 -31.65 -0.79
CA TYR A 164 -3.26 -30.78 -1.77
C TYR A 164 -4.26 -30.06 -2.68
N VAL A 165 -5.32 -30.74 -3.14
CA VAL A 165 -6.39 -30.10 -3.91
C VAL A 165 -7.05 -28.97 -3.10
N ALA A 166 -7.37 -29.23 -1.82
CA ALA A 166 -8.04 -28.28 -0.95
C ALA A 166 -7.14 -27.13 -0.46
N PHE A 167 -5.89 -27.42 -0.09
CA PHE A 167 -5.00 -26.53 0.68
C PHE A 167 -3.61 -26.30 0.05
N GLY A 168 -3.31 -26.93 -1.07
CA GLY A 168 -2.08 -26.71 -1.85
C GLY A 168 -0.81 -27.06 -1.07
N ALA A 169 0.19 -26.19 -1.14
CA ALA A 169 1.49 -26.34 -0.50
C ALA A 169 1.41 -26.52 1.03
N PHE A 170 0.35 -26.04 1.68
CA PHE A 170 0.18 -26.23 3.13
C PHE A 170 -0.11 -27.69 3.50
N ALA A 171 -0.73 -28.47 2.61
CA ALA A 171 -0.87 -29.91 2.80
C ALA A 171 0.49 -30.61 2.67
N LEU A 172 1.34 -30.18 1.73
CA LEU A 172 2.71 -30.68 1.61
C LEU A 172 3.54 -30.35 2.86
N LEU A 173 3.39 -29.14 3.41
CA LEU A 173 4.01 -28.76 4.68
C LEU A 173 3.50 -29.65 5.83
N GLY A 174 2.20 -29.91 5.91
CA GLY A 174 1.62 -30.84 6.89
C GLY A 174 2.21 -32.24 6.79
N ALA A 175 2.33 -32.78 5.57
CA ALA A 175 2.98 -34.06 5.31
C ALA A 175 4.45 -34.07 5.77
N LEU A 176 5.20 -33.00 5.44
CA LEU A 176 6.60 -32.86 5.85
C LEU A 176 6.75 -32.80 7.38
N LEU A 177 5.87 -32.07 8.07
CA LEU A 177 5.87 -32.01 9.54
C LEU A 177 5.62 -33.39 10.16
N ILE A 178 4.73 -34.20 9.57
CA ILE A 178 4.47 -35.58 10.00
C ILE A 178 5.72 -36.45 9.82
N VAL A 179 6.37 -36.38 8.65
CA VAL A 179 7.60 -37.13 8.34
C VAL A 179 8.72 -36.78 9.32
N VAL A 180 8.95 -35.48 9.57
CA VAL A 180 9.98 -35.01 10.52
C VAL A 180 9.69 -35.53 11.92
N ARG A 181 8.43 -35.42 12.39
CA ARG A 181 8.05 -35.91 13.72
C ARG A 181 8.27 -37.41 13.86
N ALA A 182 7.84 -38.20 12.88
CA ALA A 182 8.00 -39.66 12.88
C ALA A 182 9.48 -40.06 12.90
N PHE A 183 10.29 -39.42 12.05
CA PHE A 183 11.74 -39.65 12.00
C PHE A 183 12.41 -39.32 13.34
N CYS A 184 12.08 -38.18 13.95
CA CYS A 184 12.63 -37.76 15.25
C CYS A 184 12.22 -38.66 16.41
N LYS A 185 11.14 -39.44 16.28
CA LYS A 185 10.73 -40.44 17.28
C LYS A 185 11.35 -41.83 17.05
N GLY A 186 12.12 -42.02 15.99
CA GLY A 186 12.81 -43.27 15.70
C GLY A 186 11.95 -44.32 14.99
N ASP A 187 10.86 -43.91 14.33
CA ASP A 187 9.98 -44.82 13.59
C ASP A 187 10.67 -45.34 12.29
N LYS A 188 10.76 -46.68 12.10
CA LYS A 188 11.35 -47.34 10.90
C LYS A 188 10.32 -47.58 9.76
N PRO A 189 10.57 -48.45 8.76
CA PRO A 189 10.56 -48.20 7.30
C PRO A 189 9.30 -47.57 6.65
N TRP A 190 8.16 -47.48 7.34
CA TRP A 190 7.00 -46.76 6.81
C TRP A 190 7.26 -45.26 6.66
N VAL A 191 8.22 -44.68 7.39
CA VAL A 191 8.69 -43.30 7.16
C VAL A 191 9.32 -43.13 5.77
N LEU A 192 10.05 -44.14 5.28
CA LEU A 192 10.56 -44.18 3.90
C LEU A 192 9.42 -44.35 2.90
N LEU A 193 8.40 -45.16 3.21
CA LEU A 193 7.19 -45.29 2.37
C LEU A 193 6.35 -44.00 2.34
N LEU A 194 6.28 -43.25 3.45
CA LEU A 194 5.63 -41.93 3.51
C LEU A 194 6.37 -40.91 2.65
N ALA A 195 7.70 -40.89 2.73
CA ALA A 195 8.54 -40.02 1.90
C ALA A 195 8.44 -40.39 0.41
N LEU A 196 8.45 -41.69 0.08
CA LEU A 196 8.28 -42.20 -1.29
C LEU A 196 6.87 -41.95 -1.84
N ALA A 197 5.82 -42.08 -1.02
CA ALA A 197 4.45 -41.77 -1.41
C ALA A 197 4.26 -40.26 -1.65
N ALA A 198 4.87 -39.40 -0.83
CA ALA A 198 4.91 -37.97 -1.05
C ALA A 198 5.63 -37.60 -2.35
N ALA A 199 6.78 -38.23 -2.61
CA ALA A 199 7.54 -38.05 -3.85
C ALA A 199 6.81 -38.59 -5.08
N GLY A 200 6.13 -39.74 -4.98
CA GLY A 200 5.34 -40.34 -6.06
C GLY A 200 4.09 -39.55 -6.40
N PHE A 201 3.37 -39.04 -5.39
CA PHE A 201 2.23 -38.13 -5.60
C PHE A 201 2.67 -36.84 -6.30
N ALA A 202 3.78 -36.26 -5.85
CA ALA A 202 4.43 -35.13 -6.51
C ALA A 202 4.85 -35.44 -7.95
N ALA A 203 5.37 -36.62 -8.26
CA ALA A 203 5.77 -36.97 -9.62
C ALA A 203 4.57 -37.17 -10.56
N VAL A 204 3.55 -37.93 -10.15
CA VAL A 204 2.39 -38.28 -11.00
C VAL A 204 1.45 -37.10 -11.23
N PHE A 205 1.17 -36.32 -10.18
CA PHE A 205 0.27 -35.18 -10.30
C PHE A 205 0.84 -34.07 -11.20
N PHE A 206 2.16 -33.84 -11.11
CA PHE A 206 2.83 -32.76 -11.83
C PHE A 206 3.12 -33.11 -13.30
N CYS A 207 3.51 -34.35 -13.58
CA CYS A 207 3.84 -34.78 -14.94
C CYS A 207 2.61 -35.00 -15.84
N SER A 208 1.42 -35.30 -15.29
CA SER A 208 0.30 -35.80 -16.11
C SER A 208 -1.02 -35.04 -16.00
N TYR A 209 -1.37 -34.44 -14.86
CA TYR A 209 -2.76 -34.01 -14.59
C TYR A 209 -3.00 -32.51 -14.39
N SER A 210 -1.93 -31.74 -14.15
CA SER A 210 -2.03 -30.31 -13.80
C SER A 210 -2.72 -29.45 -14.87
N ASN A 211 -2.48 -29.71 -16.16
CA ASN A 211 -3.07 -28.92 -17.26
C ASN A 211 -4.52 -29.28 -17.62
N LEU A 212 -4.95 -30.52 -17.36
CA LEU A 212 -6.32 -30.98 -17.71
C LEU A 212 -7.35 -30.46 -16.71
N VAL A 213 -6.95 -30.29 -15.44
CA VAL A 213 -7.84 -29.92 -14.33
C VAL A 213 -7.63 -28.47 -13.89
N TYR A 214 -6.40 -27.95 -13.94
CA TYR A 214 -6.06 -26.62 -13.41
C TYR A 214 -5.40 -25.71 -14.46
N PRO A 215 -6.19 -25.02 -15.29
CA PRO A 215 -5.67 -24.24 -16.41
C PRO A 215 -4.81 -23.04 -15.98
N ARG A 216 -4.88 -22.61 -14.70
CA ARG A 216 -4.15 -21.44 -14.17
C ARG A 216 -2.82 -21.77 -13.49
N ILE A 217 -2.45 -23.05 -13.34
CA ILE A 217 -1.24 -23.40 -12.59
C ILE A 217 0.02 -23.26 -13.45
N ASN A 218 1.02 -22.54 -12.93
CA ASN A 218 2.34 -22.52 -13.55
C ASN A 218 3.11 -23.78 -13.13
N ARG A 219 3.47 -24.63 -14.10
CA ARG A 219 4.19 -25.91 -13.88
C ARG A 219 5.44 -25.76 -13.01
N ARG A 220 6.16 -24.65 -13.14
CA ARG A 220 7.39 -24.39 -12.35
C ARG A 220 7.12 -24.19 -10.86
N PHE A 221 5.91 -23.78 -10.49
CA PHE A 221 5.56 -23.38 -9.13
C PHE A 221 4.42 -24.19 -8.53
N ALA A 222 4.08 -25.35 -9.10
CA ALA A 222 2.97 -26.14 -8.60
C ALA A 222 3.19 -26.65 -7.16
N TYR A 223 4.44 -26.85 -6.69
CA TYR A 223 4.74 -27.15 -5.28
C TYR A 223 4.39 -26.01 -4.32
N LEU A 224 4.28 -24.81 -4.87
CA LEU A 224 3.99 -23.57 -4.18
C LEU A 224 2.53 -23.13 -4.44
N ALA A 225 1.70 -24.00 -5.04
CA ALA A 225 0.28 -23.74 -5.26
C ALA A 225 -0.42 -23.42 -3.93
N GLY A 226 -1.29 -22.40 -3.93
CA GLY A 226 -1.95 -21.91 -2.71
C GLY A 226 -1.09 -21.00 -1.83
N LEU A 227 0.23 -20.92 -2.05
CA LEU A 227 1.06 -19.85 -1.48
C LEU A 227 0.99 -18.61 -2.39
N PRO A 228 1.20 -17.41 -1.85
CA PRO A 228 1.22 -16.16 -2.63
C PRO A 228 2.52 -16.03 -3.46
N VAL A 229 2.83 -17.00 -4.34
CA VAL A 229 4.18 -17.25 -4.90
C VAL A 229 4.26 -17.09 -6.43
N ARG A 230 3.28 -16.45 -7.09
CA ARG A 230 3.26 -16.40 -8.56
C ARG A 230 4.53 -15.82 -9.20
N ASP A 231 5.35 -15.08 -8.44
CA ASP A 231 6.69 -14.61 -8.83
C ASP A 231 7.80 -15.00 -7.84
N ALA A 232 8.02 -16.31 -7.63
CA ALA A 232 9.04 -16.85 -6.71
C ALA A 232 10.48 -16.27 -6.88
N PHE A 233 10.78 -15.64 -8.02
CA PHE A 233 12.14 -15.15 -8.33
C PHE A 233 12.33 -13.63 -8.24
N ARG A 234 11.26 -12.82 -8.21
CA ARG A 234 11.42 -11.35 -8.20
C ARG A 234 11.34 -10.76 -6.79
N ALA A 235 10.48 -11.27 -5.90
CA ALA A 235 10.31 -10.73 -4.54
C ALA A 235 10.91 -11.61 -3.42
N SER A 236 12.14 -12.12 -3.59
CA SER A 236 12.82 -13.10 -2.68
C SER A 236 12.77 -12.75 -1.18
N ARG A 237 12.62 -11.47 -0.83
CA ARG A 237 12.62 -10.97 0.55
C ARG A 237 11.24 -10.95 1.23
N LEU A 238 10.13 -10.96 0.48
CA LEU A 238 8.78 -11.10 1.06
C LEU A 238 8.55 -12.53 1.58
N PHE A 239 9.25 -13.50 0.99
CA PHE A 239 9.15 -14.91 1.36
C PHE A 239 10.01 -15.31 2.56
N LEU A 240 11.03 -14.51 2.90
CA LEU A 240 11.91 -14.83 4.02
C LEU A 240 11.13 -15.11 5.33
N PRO A 241 10.16 -14.27 5.76
CA PRO A 241 9.34 -14.59 6.94
C PRO A 241 8.50 -15.86 6.80
N LEU A 242 8.03 -16.21 5.60
CA LEU A 242 7.28 -17.46 5.36
C LEU A 242 8.19 -18.69 5.45
N VAL A 243 9.41 -18.59 4.90
CA VAL A 243 10.44 -19.64 5.05
C VAL A 243 10.81 -19.79 6.51
N LEU A 244 11.04 -18.70 7.24
CA LEU A 244 11.34 -18.72 8.67
C LEU A 244 10.18 -19.31 9.48
N ALA A 245 8.92 -19.01 9.12
CA ALA A 245 7.75 -19.61 9.74
C ALA A 245 7.72 -21.14 9.50
N ALA A 246 7.91 -21.60 8.26
CA ALA A 246 7.98 -23.02 7.94
C ALA A 246 9.12 -23.74 8.67
N LEU A 247 10.33 -23.13 8.70
CA LEU A 247 11.48 -23.66 9.45
C LEU A 247 11.18 -23.74 10.96
N SER A 248 10.56 -22.71 11.54
CA SER A 248 10.19 -22.73 12.95
C SER A 248 9.15 -23.82 13.26
N LEU A 249 8.22 -24.11 12.34
CA LEU A 249 7.29 -25.23 12.47
C LEU A 249 8.03 -26.57 12.42
N LEU A 250 8.96 -26.76 11.48
CA LEU A 250 9.78 -27.97 11.39
C LEU A 250 10.61 -28.19 12.65
N LEU A 251 11.23 -27.13 13.20
CA LEU A 251 11.95 -27.20 14.46
C LEU A 251 11.04 -27.60 15.63
N THR A 252 9.81 -27.08 15.69
CA THR A 252 8.85 -27.51 16.71
C THR A 252 8.38 -28.96 16.52
N ALA A 253 8.22 -29.43 15.28
CA ALA A 253 7.86 -30.83 15.00
C ALA A 253 9.00 -31.79 15.39
N ALA A 254 10.25 -31.35 15.25
CA ALA A 254 11.45 -32.08 15.66
C ALA A 254 11.74 -32.02 17.17
N ALA A 255 10.93 -31.31 17.97
CA ALA A 255 11.13 -31.16 19.42
C ALA A 255 11.40 -32.47 20.19
N PRO A 256 10.80 -33.64 19.84
CA PRO A 256 11.12 -34.91 20.50
C PRO A 256 12.60 -35.31 20.43
N ALA A 257 13.31 -34.95 19.36
CA ALA A 257 14.74 -35.27 19.19
C ALA A 257 15.66 -34.35 20.03
N PHE A 258 15.18 -33.16 20.40
CA PHE A 258 15.97 -32.11 21.05
C PHE A 258 15.54 -31.86 22.50
N SER A 259 14.99 -32.87 23.19
CA SER A 259 14.59 -32.78 24.60
C SER A 259 15.80 -32.50 25.51
N THR A 260 16.22 -31.24 25.58
CA THR A 260 17.34 -30.79 26.40
C THR A 260 16.86 -30.50 27.83
N LYS A 261 17.53 -31.09 28.82
CA LYS A 261 17.25 -30.86 30.26
C LYS A 261 17.60 -29.44 30.74
N ARG A 262 18.23 -28.59 29.91
CA ARG A 262 18.69 -27.23 30.29
C ARG A 262 17.62 -26.16 30.01
N SER A 263 17.15 -25.51 31.09
CA SER A 263 16.09 -24.50 31.08
C SER A 263 16.33 -23.30 30.13
N ALA A 264 17.58 -22.85 29.97
CA ALA A 264 17.91 -21.64 29.20
C ALA A 264 17.67 -21.78 27.68
N TRP A 265 17.88 -22.97 27.11
CA TRP A 265 17.75 -23.21 25.66
C TRP A 265 16.29 -23.33 25.22
N ARG A 266 15.37 -23.56 26.16
CA ARG A 266 13.93 -23.70 25.89
C ARG A 266 13.28 -22.41 25.40
N ASN A 267 13.79 -21.25 25.85
CA ASN A 267 13.23 -19.94 25.50
C ASN A 267 13.95 -19.24 24.34
N LEU A 268 15.10 -19.78 23.91
CA LEU A 268 15.92 -19.20 22.84
C LEU A 268 15.14 -18.98 21.52
N PRO A 269 14.28 -19.91 21.05
CA PRO A 269 13.53 -19.71 19.82
C PRO A 269 12.57 -18.52 19.88
N PHE A 270 11.98 -18.25 21.04
CA PHE A 270 11.12 -17.08 21.25
C PHE A 270 11.92 -15.79 21.20
N ALA A 271 13.01 -15.72 21.98
CA ALA A 271 13.87 -14.54 22.03
C ALA A 271 14.46 -14.20 20.66
N LEU A 272 14.94 -15.20 19.92
CA LEU A 272 15.43 -15.04 18.56
C LEU A 272 14.33 -14.59 17.60
N SER A 273 13.12 -15.15 17.72
CA SER A 273 11.97 -14.75 16.90
C SER A 273 11.56 -13.30 17.15
N LEU A 274 11.61 -12.85 18.41
CA LEU A 274 11.32 -11.47 18.79
C LEU A 274 12.40 -10.50 18.29
N LEU A 275 13.67 -10.89 18.40
CA LEU A 275 14.80 -10.14 17.86
C LEU A 275 14.68 -10.00 16.34
N LEU A 276 14.42 -11.09 15.62
CA LEU A 276 14.20 -11.07 14.18
C LEU A 276 12.99 -10.22 13.80
N LEU A 277 11.89 -10.31 14.55
CA LEU A 277 10.72 -9.47 14.33
C LEU A 277 11.09 -7.99 14.42
N PHE A 278 11.78 -7.57 15.48
CA PHE A 278 12.15 -6.17 15.68
C PHE A 278 13.17 -5.69 14.62
N SER A 279 14.22 -6.48 14.39
CA SER A 279 15.32 -6.15 13.47
C SER A 279 14.90 -6.11 12.00
N LEU A 280 13.93 -6.94 11.60
CA LEU A 280 13.47 -7.03 10.21
C LEU A 280 12.19 -6.21 9.96
N THR A 281 11.53 -5.69 11.00
CA THR A 281 10.39 -4.77 10.84
C THR A 281 10.80 -3.55 10.01
N TYR A 282 9.89 -3.11 9.13
CA TYR A 282 10.11 -1.93 8.31
C TYR A 282 9.63 -0.67 9.01
N TRP A 283 10.60 0.10 9.50
CA TRP A 283 10.43 1.29 10.33
C TRP A 283 10.43 2.61 9.54
N ASP A 284 10.30 2.57 8.21
CA ASP A 284 10.40 3.78 7.39
C ASP A 284 9.27 4.77 7.66
N HIS A 285 9.62 5.93 8.25
CA HIS A 285 8.67 6.94 8.69
C HIS A 285 7.85 7.52 7.53
N ASN A 286 8.50 7.85 6.40
CA ASN A 286 7.83 8.42 5.23
C ASN A 286 6.79 7.46 4.65
N PHE A 287 7.09 6.17 4.55
CA PHE A 287 6.11 5.15 4.17
C PHE A 287 4.86 5.15 5.08
N HIS A 288 5.06 5.22 6.40
CA HIS A 288 3.94 5.22 7.35
C HIS A 288 3.12 6.52 7.33
N VAL A 289 3.75 7.65 7.05
CA VAL A 289 3.04 8.91 6.81
C VAL A 289 2.25 8.82 5.51
N GLN A 290 2.86 8.36 4.43
CA GLN A 290 2.20 8.16 3.14
C GLN A 290 0.98 7.25 3.26
N ALA A 291 1.11 6.07 3.88
CA ALA A 291 -0.02 5.16 4.07
C ALA A 291 -1.17 5.81 4.88
N ARG A 292 -0.83 6.65 5.87
CA ARG A 292 -1.84 7.42 6.63
C ARG A 292 -2.49 8.53 5.80
N MET A 293 -1.76 9.17 4.90
CA MET A 293 -2.31 10.17 3.97
C MET A 293 -3.28 9.51 2.99
N GLU A 294 -2.91 8.37 2.42
CA GLU A 294 -3.79 7.63 1.50
C GLU A 294 -5.05 7.11 2.19
N LYS A 295 -4.95 6.61 3.42
CA LYS A 295 -6.15 6.30 4.22
C LYS A 295 -7.03 7.53 4.43
N ALA A 296 -6.44 8.70 4.68
CA ALA A 296 -7.20 9.94 4.84
C ALA A 296 -7.85 10.37 3.52
N ILE A 297 -7.17 10.22 2.38
CA ILE A 297 -7.73 10.46 1.04
C ILE A 297 -8.92 9.52 0.76
N ALA A 298 -8.79 8.23 1.05
CA ALA A 298 -9.86 7.26 0.86
C ALA A 298 -11.10 7.52 1.73
N LEU A 299 -10.97 8.33 2.78
CA LEU A 299 -12.04 8.76 3.68
C LEU A 299 -12.43 10.24 3.47
N ASP A 300 -11.92 10.89 2.42
CA ASP A 300 -12.13 12.31 2.11
C ASP A 300 -11.72 13.28 3.26
N ASP A 301 -10.81 12.89 4.15
CA ASP A 301 -10.28 13.71 5.25
C ASP A 301 -9.03 14.50 4.79
N TRP A 302 -9.26 15.50 3.93
CA TRP A 302 -8.22 16.36 3.36
C TRP A 302 -7.47 17.17 4.43
N ASP A 303 -8.14 17.57 5.51
CA ASP A 303 -7.50 18.26 6.63
C ASP A 303 -6.48 17.35 7.35
N ARG A 304 -6.75 16.04 7.46
CA ARG A 304 -5.76 15.09 7.97
C ARG A 304 -4.57 14.93 7.04
N VAL A 305 -4.77 14.93 5.72
CA VAL A 305 -3.67 14.90 4.75
C VAL A 305 -2.72 16.09 4.97
N LEU A 306 -3.26 17.30 5.09
CA LEU A 306 -2.45 18.51 5.34
C LEU A 306 -1.73 18.48 6.70
N ARG A 307 -2.40 18.01 7.77
CA ARG A 307 -1.76 17.84 9.09
C ARG A 307 -0.62 16.80 9.08
N LEU A 308 -0.68 15.82 8.20
CA LEU A 308 0.38 14.82 8.03
C LEU A 308 1.53 15.37 7.19
N ALA A 309 1.23 16.07 6.10
CA ALA A 309 2.22 16.68 5.21
C ALA A 309 3.12 17.71 5.92
N GLY A 310 2.57 18.48 6.88
CA GLY A 310 3.33 19.50 7.60
C GLY A 310 4.32 19.00 8.67
N LYS A 311 4.38 17.68 8.92
CA LYS A 311 5.24 17.12 9.99
C LYS A 311 6.63 16.73 9.51
N ASP A 312 6.77 16.38 8.23
CA ASP A 312 7.99 15.78 7.71
C ASP A 312 8.85 16.85 7.05
N LYS A 313 10.11 16.97 7.49
CA LYS A 313 11.06 17.93 6.88
C LYS A 313 11.54 17.52 5.49
N ALA A 314 11.45 16.23 5.15
CA ALA A 314 11.95 15.67 3.89
C ALA A 314 10.95 14.65 3.30
N PRO A 315 9.79 15.11 2.78
CA PRO A 315 8.78 14.23 2.21
C PRO A 315 9.25 13.52 0.93
N THR A 316 8.53 12.46 0.55
CA THR A 316 8.64 11.85 -0.78
C THR A 316 7.80 12.64 -1.80
N ARG A 317 8.04 12.44 -3.11
CA ARG A 317 7.18 13.07 -4.15
C ARG A 317 5.72 12.65 -4.05
N ILE A 318 5.44 11.43 -3.59
CA ILE A 318 4.06 10.98 -3.36
C ILE A 318 3.38 11.80 -2.27
N GLN A 319 4.06 12.04 -1.15
CA GLN A 319 3.53 12.89 -0.08
C GLN A 319 3.29 14.33 -0.56
N VAL A 320 4.19 14.87 -1.38
CA VAL A 320 4.03 16.19 -2.00
C VAL A 320 2.82 16.25 -2.93
N MET A 321 2.64 15.26 -3.81
CA MET A 321 1.46 15.19 -4.67
C MET A 321 0.17 15.12 -3.85
N TYR A 322 0.10 14.24 -2.85
CA TYR A 322 -1.07 14.14 -1.98
C TYR A 322 -1.37 15.43 -1.19
N ARG A 323 -0.32 16.14 -0.74
CA ARG A 323 -0.46 17.47 -0.15
C ARG A 323 -1.08 18.44 -1.15
N ASN A 324 -0.58 18.49 -2.38
CA ASN A 324 -1.09 19.40 -3.41
C ASN A 324 -2.56 19.10 -3.75
N LEU A 325 -2.93 17.82 -3.87
CA LEU A 325 -4.34 17.42 -4.02
C LEU A 325 -5.19 17.92 -2.84
N ALA A 326 -4.72 17.75 -1.60
CA ALA A 326 -5.45 18.20 -0.43
C ALA A 326 -5.60 19.72 -0.36
N LEU A 327 -4.57 20.47 -0.75
CA LEU A 327 -4.65 21.93 -0.85
C LEU A 327 -5.66 22.35 -1.91
N TYR A 328 -5.63 21.72 -3.09
CA TYR A 328 -6.59 22.00 -4.15
C TYR A 328 -8.03 21.69 -3.73
N ARG A 329 -8.27 20.53 -3.09
CA ARG A 329 -9.60 20.17 -2.56
C ARG A 329 -10.12 21.19 -1.54
N LYS A 330 -9.22 21.92 -0.87
CA LYS A 330 -9.55 23.01 0.07
C LYS A 330 -9.55 24.40 -0.57
N GLY A 331 -9.19 24.55 -1.85
CA GLY A 331 -9.03 25.84 -2.54
C GLY A 331 -7.87 26.67 -1.99
N GLN A 332 -6.77 26.00 -1.67
CA GLN A 332 -5.59 26.58 -1.03
C GLN A 332 -4.29 26.18 -1.74
N LEU A 333 -4.34 25.66 -2.98
CA LEU A 333 -3.16 25.16 -3.68
C LEU A 333 -2.15 26.29 -3.88
N THR A 334 -2.56 27.35 -4.59
CA THR A 334 -1.68 28.50 -4.82
C THR A 334 -1.55 29.41 -3.61
N GLU A 335 -2.42 29.29 -2.62
CA GLU A 335 -2.33 30.06 -1.37
C GLU A 335 -1.23 29.52 -0.45
N ARG A 336 -1.05 28.20 -0.37
CA ARG A 336 -0.28 27.56 0.71
C ARG A 336 0.73 26.50 0.26
N MET A 337 0.83 26.13 -1.01
CA MET A 337 1.71 25.00 -1.42
C MET A 337 3.17 25.15 -0.96
N PHE A 338 3.72 26.36 -1.00
CA PHE A 338 5.10 26.64 -0.58
C PHE A 338 5.26 26.82 0.94
N SER A 339 4.17 26.78 1.71
CA SER A 339 4.24 26.79 3.17
C SER A 339 4.58 25.43 3.79
N PHE A 340 4.66 24.39 2.95
CA PHE A 340 5.00 23.03 3.33
C PHE A 340 6.38 22.64 2.80
N PRO A 341 7.09 21.73 3.47
CA PRO A 341 8.35 21.21 2.98
C PRO A 341 8.18 20.52 1.61
N ASP A 342 9.12 20.79 0.70
CA ASP A 342 9.26 20.13 -0.60
C ASP A 342 10.58 19.36 -0.64
N ALA A 343 10.52 18.09 -1.02
CA ALA A 343 11.69 17.24 -1.17
C ALA A 343 11.36 16.07 -2.11
N SER A 344 12.39 15.32 -2.49
CA SER A 344 12.29 14.11 -3.31
C SER A 344 12.94 12.92 -2.63
N THR A 345 12.70 12.74 -1.32
CA THR A 345 13.26 11.61 -0.58
C THR A 345 12.90 10.31 -1.31
N PRO A 346 13.89 9.48 -1.70
CA PRO A 346 13.63 8.29 -2.48
C PRO A 346 12.79 7.30 -1.67
N LEU A 347 11.86 6.63 -2.34
CA LEU A 347 11.11 5.55 -1.71
C LEU A 347 12.11 4.48 -1.27
N ARG A 348 12.14 4.15 0.02
CA ARG A 348 12.97 3.06 0.55
C ARG A 348 12.41 1.69 0.19
N MET A 349 11.97 1.52 -1.05
CA MET A 349 11.64 0.24 -1.63
C MET A 349 12.92 -0.56 -1.78
N ARG A 350 13.11 -1.55 -0.91
CA ARG A 350 14.18 -2.51 -1.09
C ARG A 350 13.84 -3.33 -2.34
N ARG A 351 14.52 -3.07 -3.47
CA ARG A 351 14.41 -3.78 -4.77
C ARG A 351 13.76 -5.17 -4.61
N GLN A 352 12.52 -5.33 -5.04
CA GLN A 352 11.89 -6.63 -5.25
C GLN A 352 12.25 -7.10 -6.67
N GLY A 353 13.50 -7.50 -6.87
CA GLY A 353 13.99 -7.97 -8.16
C GLY A 353 14.02 -6.84 -9.20
N ASP A 354 13.61 -7.14 -10.44
CA ASP A 354 13.58 -6.22 -11.58
C ASP A 354 12.35 -5.30 -11.63
N VAL A 355 11.37 -5.50 -10.74
CA VAL A 355 10.17 -4.65 -10.68
C VAL A 355 10.35 -3.67 -9.53
N THR A 356 10.91 -2.50 -9.85
CA THR A 356 10.65 -1.31 -9.05
C THR A 356 9.16 -0.99 -9.22
N ALA A 357 8.38 -1.10 -8.16
CA ALA A 357 7.09 -0.42 -8.10
C ALA A 357 7.40 1.07 -8.30
N SER A 358 7.30 1.55 -9.54
CA SER A 358 7.36 2.98 -9.85
C SER A 358 6.37 3.70 -8.94
N VAL A 359 6.67 4.94 -8.58
CA VAL A 359 5.72 5.88 -7.95
C VAL A 359 4.30 5.74 -8.52
N SER A 360 4.19 5.51 -9.82
CA SER A 360 2.94 5.32 -10.55
C SER A 360 2.08 4.17 -10.04
N TYR A 361 2.66 3.02 -9.65
CA TYR A 361 1.91 1.88 -9.13
C TYR A 361 1.19 2.18 -7.82
N ILE A 362 1.71 3.13 -7.05
CA ILE A 362 1.17 3.50 -5.75
C ILE A 362 0.10 4.57 -5.89
N CYS A 363 0.40 5.66 -6.60
CA CYS A 363 -0.41 6.87 -6.51
C CYS A 363 -1.13 7.26 -7.81
N ALA A 364 -0.80 6.67 -8.97
CA ALA A 364 -1.25 7.22 -10.26
C ALA A 364 -2.77 7.38 -10.38
N PRO A 365 -3.61 6.38 -10.05
CA PRO A 365 -5.06 6.54 -10.15
C PRO A 365 -5.59 7.65 -9.25
N THR A 366 -5.12 7.70 -7.99
CA THR A 366 -5.52 8.74 -7.03
C THR A 366 -5.15 10.14 -7.50
N VAL A 367 -3.90 10.33 -7.91
CA VAL A 367 -3.41 11.66 -8.32
C VAL A 367 -4.07 12.08 -9.63
N ALA A 368 -4.20 11.18 -10.61
CA ALA A 368 -4.86 11.47 -11.89
C ALA A 368 -6.33 11.85 -11.69
N PHE A 369 -7.09 11.09 -10.89
CA PHE A 369 -8.51 11.37 -10.66
C PHE A 369 -8.73 12.74 -10.01
N HIS A 370 -8.02 13.03 -8.91
CA HIS A 370 -8.20 14.30 -8.18
C HIS A 370 -7.56 15.50 -8.87
N SER A 371 -6.75 15.28 -9.91
CA SER A 371 -6.27 16.33 -10.81
C SER A 371 -7.10 16.43 -12.10
N GLY A 372 -8.29 15.83 -12.17
CA GLY A 372 -9.20 15.96 -13.32
C GLY A 372 -8.80 15.16 -14.57
N LEU A 373 -7.78 14.31 -14.48
CA LEU A 373 -7.29 13.48 -15.59
C LEU A 373 -7.94 12.09 -15.57
N LEU A 374 -9.25 12.03 -15.79
CA LEU A 374 -10.06 10.81 -15.68
C LEU A 374 -9.63 9.70 -16.65
N ARG A 375 -9.28 10.04 -17.90
CA ARG A 375 -8.77 9.09 -18.90
C ARG A 375 -7.44 8.48 -18.47
N THR A 376 -6.56 9.30 -17.89
CA THR A 376 -5.28 8.82 -17.35
C THR A 376 -5.51 7.91 -16.14
N CYS A 377 -6.45 8.28 -15.26
CA CYS A 377 -6.87 7.44 -14.15
C CYS A 377 -7.38 6.07 -14.65
N GLU A 378 -8.30 6.07 -15.61
CA GLU A 378 -8.86 4.84 -16.18
C GLU A 378 -7.79 3.96 -16.83
N ARG A 379 -6.88 4.56 -17.62
CA ARG A 379 -5.74 3.85 -18.22
C ARG A 379 -4.90 3.15 -17.16
N TRP A 380 -4.49 3.86 -16.11
CA TRP A 380 -3.72 3.27 -15.02
C TRP A 380 -4.51 2.18 -14.29
N CYS A 381 -5.80 2.39 -14.00
CA CYS A 381 -6.64 1.35 -13.41
C CYS A 381 -6.68 0.09 -14.27
N MET A 382 -6.81 0.21 -15.60
CA MET A 382 -6.81 -0.92 -16.52
C MET A 382 -5.45 -1.63 -16.57
N GLU A 383 -4.36 -0.91 -16.82
CA GLU A 383 -3.00 -1.48 -16.94
C GLU A 383 -2.55 -2.17 -15.65
N LEU A 384 -2.81 -1.53 -14.49
CA LEU A 384 -2.46 -2.06 -13.18
C LEU A 384 -3.34 -3.25 -12.80
N SER A 385 -4.63 -3.24 -13.17
CA SER A 385 -5.52 -4.39 -12.94
C SER A 385 -5.13 -5.64 -13.73
N VAL A 386 -4.45 -5.47 -14.87
CA VAL A 386 -3.92 -6.58 -15.69
C VAL A 386 -2.60 -7.10 -15.11
N THR A 387 -1.73 -6.20 -14.66
CA THR A 387 -0.42 -6.55 -14.07
C THR A 387 -0.56 -7.16 -12.67
N ALA A 388 -1.43 -6.56 -11.87
CA ALA A 388 -1.83 -7.03 -10.55
C ALA A 388 -3.16 -7.80 -10.64
N MET A 389 -3.95 -7.78 -9.57
CA MET A 389 -5.33 -8.25 -9.59
C MET A 389 -6.29 -7.06 -9.65
N LYS A 390 -7.55 -7.32 -10.02
CA LYS A 390 -8.61 -6.34 -9.81
C LYS A 390 -8.92 -6.21 -8.33
N THR A 391 -8.65 -5.04 -7.77
CA THR A 391 -8.82 -4.71 -6.35
C THR A 391 -9.98 -3.74 -6.17
N LEU A 392 -10.42 -3.58 -4.92
CA LEU A 392 -11.43 -2.59 -4.58
C LEU A 392 -10.99 -1.17 -4.94
N TYR A 393 -9.72 -0.83 -4.68
CA TYR A 393 -9.10 0.45 -5.03
C TYR A 393 -9.31 0.80 -6.51
N TYR A 394 -8.96 -0.11 -7.42
CA TYR A 394 -9.15 0.13 -8.86
C TYR A 394 -10.62 0.23 -9.22
N TYR A 395 -11.47 -0.67 -8.70
CA TYR A 395 -12.91 -0.60 -8.97
C TYR A 395 -13.55 0.70 -8.51
N LYS A 396 -13.16 1.25 -7.36
CA LYS A 396 -13.67 2.54 -6.86
C LYS A 396 -13.32 3.66 -7.82
N TYR A 397 -12.07 3.75 -8.27
CA TYR A 397 -11.68 4.78 -9.23
C TYR A 397 -12.34 4.61 -10.59
N GLN A 398 -12.46 3.39 -11.13
CA GLN A 398 -13.20 3.15 -12.38
C GLN A 398 -14.68 3.50 -12.25
N ALA A 399 -15.29 3.22 -11.10
CA ALA A 399 -16.68 3.60 -10.82
C ALA A 399 -16.86 5.12 -10.74
N LYS A 400 -15.93 5.82 -10.09
CA LYS A 400 -15.92 7.27 -10.04
C LYS A 400 -15.69 7.87 -11.44
N VAL A 401 -14.74 7.37 -12.21
CA VAL A 401 -14.51 7.82 -13.60
C VAL A 401 -15.80 7.67 -14.41
N ALA A 402 -16.42 6.49 -14.40
CA ALA A 402 -17.68 6.26 -15.12
C ALA A 402 -18.80 7.21 -14.68
N LEU A 403 -18.92 7.49 -13.36
CA LEU A 403 -19.89 8.45 -12.83
C LEU A 403 -19.63 9.87 -13.35
N PHE A 404 -18.38 10.32 -13.31
CA PHE A 404 -17.99 11.69 -13.70
C PHE A 404 -18.00 11.91 -15.21
N THR A 405 -17.83 10.86 -16.02
CA THR A 405 -17.96 10.92 -17.48
C THR A 405 -19.40 10.76 -17.97
N GLY A 406 -20.34 10.43 -17.08
CA GLY A 406 -21.76 10.27 -17.40
C GLY A 406 -22.18 8.86 -17.83
N ASP A 407 -21.30 7.86 -17.76
CA ASP A 407 -21.64 6.45 -17.99
C ASP A 407 -22.21 5.82 -16.71
N TYR A 408 -23.43 6.24 -16.35
CA TYR A 408 -24.08 5.83 -15.10
C TYR A 408 -24.39 4.34 -15.03
N ASP A 409 -24.63 3.68 -16.17
CA ASP A 409 -24.90 2.25 -16.21
C ASP A 409 -23.64 1.43 -15.94
N LEU A 410 -22.50 1.86 -16.47
CA LEU A 410 -21.20 1.28 -16.11
C LEU A 410 -20.86 1.55 -14.64
N ALA A 411 -21.08 2.77 -14.14
CA ALA A 411 -20.90 3.10 -12.72
C ALA A 411 -21.72 2.18 -11.82
N ARG A 412 -23.01 1.98 -12.11
CA ARG A 412 -23.89 1.04 -11.40
C ARG A 412 -23.40 -0.41 -11.43
N LYS A 413 -22.79 -0.86 -12.54
CA LYS A 413 -22.17 -2.19 -12.62
C LYS A 413 -21.00 -2.31 -11.64
N TYR A 414 -20.16 -1.29 -11.54
CA TYR A 414 -19.08 -1.26 -10.55
C TYR A 414 -19.61 -1.17 -9.12
N PHE A 415 -20.61 -0.34 -8.84
CA PHE A 415 -21.25 -0.24 -7.52
C PHE A 415 -21.82 -1.58 -7.04
N ARG A 416 -22.51 -2.32 -7.92
CA ARG A 416 -22.99 -3.69 -7.61
C ARG A 416 -21.86 -4.64 -7.26
N THR A 417 -20.69 -4.46 -7.87
CA THR A 417 -19.52 -5.29 -7.66
C THR A 417 -18.83 -4.93 -6.33
N ILE A 418 -18.63 -3.65 -6.07
CA ILE A 418 -18.05 -3.10 -4.82
C ILE A 418 -18.96 -3.42 -3.62
N GLY A 419 -20.28 -3.33 -3.79
CA GLY A 419 -21.27 -3.54 -2.74
C GLY A 419 -21.33 -4.96 -2.17
N LYS A 420 -20.61 -5.91 -2.78
CA LYS A 420 -20.44 -7.28 -2.25
C LYS A 420 -19.41 -7.34 -1.11
N SER A 421 -18.54 -6.33 -1.00
CA SER A 421 -17.64 -6.17 0.14
C SER A 421 -18.39 -5.61 1.35
N LEU A 422 -18.21 -6.25 2.52
CA LEU A 422 -19.01 -6.00 3.74
C LEU A 422 -19.05 -4.53 4.18
N PHE A 423 -17.91 -3.84 4.15
CA PHE A 423 -17.76 -2.49 4.72
C PHE A 423 -17.96 -1.36 3.72
N GLN A 424 -18.26 -1.68 2.44
CA GLN A 424 -18.34 -0.68 1.37
C GLN A 424 -19.75 -0.15 1.10
N ARG A 425 -20.74 -0.58 1.90
CA ARG A 425 -22.16 -0.22 1.70
C ARG A 425 -22.42 1.29 1.73
N ARG A 426 -21.79 2.02 2.66
CA ARG A 426 -21.96 3.49 2.77
C ARG A 426 -21.40 4.20 1.55
N TRP A 427 -20.20 3.80 1.13
CA TRP A 427 -19.55 4.31 -0.07
C TRP A 427 -20.45 4.07 -1.30
N VAL A 428 -20.95 2.84 -1.46
CA VAL A 428 -21.84 2.48 -2.59
C VAL A 428 -23.15 3.26 -2.55
N ALA A 429 -23.77 3.41 -1.39
CA ALA A 429 -25.03 4.14 -1.26
C ALA A 429 -24.88 5.62 -1.66
N HIS A 430 -23.79 6.26 -1.23
CA HIS A 430 -23.47 7.64 -1.59
C HIS A 430 -23.33 7.81 -3.10
N TYR A 431 -22.44 7.05 -3.76
CA TYR A 431 -22.21 7.20 -5.20
C TYR A 431 -23.36 6.67 -6.07
N SER A 432 -24.14 5.68 -5.60
CA SER A 432 -25.35 5.24 -6.31
C SER A 432 -26.41 6.34 -6.32
N ALA A 433 -26.58 7.07 -5.22
CA ALA A 433 -27.50 8.21 -5.16
C ALA A 433 -27.10 9.32 -6.15
N LEU A 434 -25.80 9.55 -6.34
CA LEU A 434 -25.29 10.48 -7.35
C LEU A 434 -25.53 9.99 -8.79
N ALA A 435 -25.40 8.69 -9.05
CA ALA A 435 -25.73 8.12 -10.37
C ALA A 435 -27.23 8.13 -10.68
N ASP A 436 -28.09 8.01 -9.67
CA ASP A 436 -29.54 8.06 -9.83
C ASP A 436 -30.07 9.48 -9.98
N ARG A 437 -29.34 10.48 -9.45
CA ARG A 437 -29.63 11.91 -9.56
C ARG A 437 -28.36 12.69 -9.92
N PRO A 438 -27.92 12.65 -11.18
CA PRO A 438 -26.66 13.26 -11.60
C PRO A 438 -26.56 14.76 -11.33
N GLU A 439 -27.69 15.46 -11.27
CA GLU A 439 -27.77 16.88 -10.91
C GLU A 439 -27.19 17.20 -9.52
N LEU A 440 -27.16 16.21 -8.61
CA LEU A 440 -26.56 16.35 -7.29
C LEU A 440 -25.04 16.28 -7.31
N LEU A 441 -24.42 15.75 -8.38
CA LEU A 441 -22.97 15.66 -8.47
C LEU A 441 -22.31 17.03 -8.42
N ALA A 442 -22.90 18.06 -9.03
CA ALA A 442 -22.39 19.43 -8.96
C ALA A 442 -22.46 20.04 -7.56
N GLN A 443 -23.28 19.49 -6.66
CA GLN A 443 -23.44 19.93 -5.28
C GLN A 443 -22.62 19.07 -4.30
N ASP A 444 -22.08 17.94 -4.77
CA ASP A 444 -21.23 17.07 -3.97
C ASP A 444 -19.85 17.70 -3.77
N PRO A 445 -19.24 17.62 -2.57
CA PRO A 445 -17.91 18.20 -2.32
C PRO A 445 -16.78 17.66 -3.22
N GLU A 446 -16.88 16.42 -3.72
CA GLU A 446 -15.95 15.88 -4.72
C GLU A 446 -16.27 16.45 -6.10
N GLY A 447 -17.55 16.48 -6.48
CA GLY A 447 -18.00 17.03 -7.76
C GLY A 447 -17.71 18.52 -7.94
N MET A 448 -17.94 19.34 -6.92
CA MET A 448 -17.63 20.79 -6.92
C MET A 448 -16.17 21.11 -7.26
N ARG A 449 -15.24 20.19 -6.93
CA ARG A 449 -13.80 20.37 -7.18
C ARG A 449 -13.34 19.69 -8.46
N ILE A 450 -13.90 18.54 -8.83
CA ILE A 450 -13.39 17.78 -9.97
C ILE A 450 -14.09 18.14 -11.28
N LEU A 451 -15.40 18.41 -11.27
CA LEU A 451 -16.14 18.74 -12.50
C LEU A 451 -15.56 19.95 -13.26
N PRO A 452 -15.15 21.06 -12.61
CA PRO A 452 -14.54 22.19 -13.33
C PRO A 452 -13.23 21.83 -14.05
N LEU A 453 -12.48 20.85 -13.55
CA LEU A 453 -11.22 20.41 -14.16
C LEU A 453 -11.44 19.61 -15.44
N LEU A 454 -12.61 18.99 -15.64
CA LEU A 454 -12.88 18.18 -16.82
C LEU A 454 -12.90 19.00 -18.11
N ALA A 455 -13.13 20.31 -18.01
CA ALA A 455 -13.02 21.22 -19.15
C ALA A 455 -11.58 21.30 -19.70
N ALA A 456 -10.58 20.98 -18.89
CA ALA A 456 -9.17 20.89 -19.29
C ALA A 456 -8.77 19.52 -19.85
N GLU A 457 -9.56 18.46 -19.64
CA GLU A 457 -9.12 17.09 -19.96
C GLU A 457 -8.89 16.86 -21.48
N GLY A 458 -9.60 17.59 -22.34
CA GLY A 458 -9.48 17.50 -23.80
C GLY A 458 -8.11 17.93 -24.36
N TYR A 459 -7.30 18.64 -23.57
CA TYR A 459 -5.97 19.10 -23.95
C TYR A 459 -4.96 17.94 -23.78
N ARG A 460 -4.74 17.23 -24.89
CA ARG A 460 -3.92 16.01 -24.97
C ARG A 460 -2.44 16.30 -24.72
N LEU A 461 -1.82 15.51 -23.86
CA LEU A 461 -0.39 15.22 -23.93
C LEU A 461 -0.17 13.72 -24.00
N ASP A 462 0.50 13.28 -25.06
CA ASP A 462 0.98 11.90 -25.20
C ASP A 462 2.10 11.68 -24.17
N TYR A 463 1.83 10.82 -23.21
CA TYR A 463 2.63 10.71 -22.00
C TYR A 463 3.72 9.64 -22.13
N ASN A 464 4.99 10.03 -21.97
CA ASN A 464 6.16 9.15 -21.81
C ASN A 464 6.98 9.48 -20.52
N GLY A 465 6.36 10.07 -19.49
CA GLY A 465 7.06 10.61 -18.30
C GLY A 465 6.72 9.95 -16.95
N THR A 466 6.87 10.70 -15.86
CA THR A 466 6.45 10.36 -14.47
C THR A 466 5.11 11.03 -14.15
N VAL A 467 4.29 10.46 -13.26
CA VAL A 467 2.88 10.90 -13.07
C VAL A 467 2.81 12.38 -12.71
N GLU A 468 3.71 12.83 -11.84
CA GLU A 468 3.82 14.22 -11.44
C GLU A 468 4.13 15.14 -12.62
N ASN A 469 5.15 14.80 -13.43
CA ASN A 469 5.50 15.59 -14.60
C ASN A 469 4.35 15.59 -15.62
N GLY A 470 3.63 14.48 -15.78
CA GLY A 470 2.45 14.43 -16.66
C GLY A 470 1.37 15.44 -16.27
N ILE A 471 1.10 15.59 -14.98
CA ILE A 471 0.12 16.57 -14.48
C ILE A 471 0.62 17.99 -14.68
N ILE A 472 1.88 18.25 -14.34
CA ILE A 472 2.51 19.58 -14.51
C ILE A 472 2.45 20.00 -15.98
N GLN A 473 2.90 19.15 -16.90
CA GLN A 473 2.91 19.45 -18.33
C GLN A 473 1.49 19.64 -18.89
N HIS A 474 0.52 18.85 -18.43
CA HIS A 474 -0.88 19.05 -18.80
C HIS A 474 -1.35 20.46 -18.46
N TYR A 475 -1.23 20.86 -17.19
CA TYR A 475 -1.74 22.14 -16.74
C TYR A 475 -0.96 23.33 -17.29
N ILE A 476 0.32 23.18 -17.62
CA ILE A 476 1.09 24.18 -18.38
C ILE A 476 0.46 24.46 -19.75
N SER A 477 0.00 23.41 -20.43
CA SER A 477 -0.48 23.50 -21.82
C SER A 477 -1.93 23.94 -21.98
N VAL A 478 -2.69 23.93 -20.88
CA VAL A 478 -4.13 24.24 -20.91
C VAL A 478 -4.33 25.75 -20.80
N PRO A 479 -5.10 26.38 -21.70
CA PRO A 479 -5.42 27.81 -21.60
C PRO A 479 -6.35 28.10 -20.42
N PHE A 480 -6.60 29.37 -20.10
CA PHE A 480 -7.60 29.73 -19.12
C PHE A 480 -9.01 29.25 -19.55
N VAL A 481 -9.63 28.41 -18.71
CA VAL A 481 -11.01 27.93 -18.91
C VAL A 481 -11.92 28.32 -17.75
N ASN A 482 -11.43 28.14 -16.51
CA ASN A 482 -12.12 28.55 -15.29
C ASN A 482 -11.11 28.65 -14.13
N GLU A 483 -11.53 29.22 -13.00
CA GLU A 483 -10.71 29.42 -11.80
C GLU A 483 -10.04 28.15 -11.25
N SER A 484 -10.71 27.00 -11.35
CA SER A 484 -10.18 25.74 -10.85
C SER A 484 -9.01 25.23 -11.71
N VAL A 485 -9.13 25.38 -13.03
CA VAL A 485 -8.05 25.07 -13.98
C VAL A 485 -6.93 26.09 -13.84
N TYR A 486 -7.27 27.38 -13.66
CA TYR A 486 -6.30 28.45 -13.44
C TYR A 486 -5.45 28.22 -12.19
N GLU A 487 -6.05 27.78 -11.08
CA GLU A 487 -5.32 27.46 -9.85
C GLU A 487 -4.25 26.38 -10.09
N TRP A 488 -4.59 25.31 -10.83
CA TRP A 488 -3.63 24.26 -11.20
C TRP A 488 -2.58 24.72 -12.22
N HIS A 489 -3.00 25.51 -13.21
CA HIS A 489 -2.12 26.09 -14.23
C HIS A 489 -1.04 26.96 -13.58
N MET A 490 -1.43 27.91 -12.74
CA MET A 490 -0.49 28.78 -12.01
C MET A 490 0.42 27.97 -11.08
N ALA A 491 -0.11 26.95 -10.40
CA ALA A 491 0.70 26.04 -9.60
C ALA A 491 1.75 25.30 -10.44
N ALA A 492 1.38 24.82 -11.63
CA ALA A 492 2.29 24.13 -12.54
C ALA A 492 3.39 25.05 -13.07
N LEU A 493 3.05 26.28 -13.48
CA LEU A 493 4.02 27.30 -13.91
C LEU A 493 5.03 27.64 -12.80
N MET A 494 4.56 27.80 -11.56
CA MET A 494 5.44 28.04 -10.40
C MET A 494 6.33 26.82 -10.10
N LEU A 495 5.79 25.60 -10.12
CA LEU A 495 6.59 24.38 -9.90
C LEU A 495 7.68 24.21 -10.94
N SER A 496 7.38 24.53 -12.21
CA SER A 496 8.31 24.46 -13.34
C SER A 496 9.18 25.70 -13.51
N LYS A 497 9.01 26.73 -12.68
CA LYS A 497 9.78 27.98 -12.72
C LYS A 497 9.72 28.68 -14.10
N MET A 498 8.58 28.62 -14.78
CA MET A 498 8.41 29.23 -16.11
C MET A 498 7.98 30.69 -16.00
N GLU A 499 8.97 31.57 -15.77
CA GLU A 499 8.81 33.00 -15.53
C GLU A 499 7.96 33.72 -16.59
N ASN A 500 8.32 33.61 -17.87
CA ASN A 500 7.66 34.35 -18.95
C ASN A 500 6.21 33.94 -19.14
N ASN A 501 5.94 32.62 -19.15
CA ASN A 501 4.58 32.08 -19.23
C ASN A 501 3.76 32.55 -18.03
N PHE A 502 4.32 32.45 -16.82
CA PHE A 502 3.64 32.90 -15.60
C PHE A 502 3.24 34.37 -15.67
N LEU A 503 4.15 35.26 -16.03
CA LEU A 503 3.86 36.69 -16.09
C LEU A 503 2.79 37.00 -17.13
N TYR A 504 2.88 36.39 -18.31
CA TYR A 504 1.89 36.54 -19.37
C TYR A 504 0.49 36.09 -18.91
N ASP A 505 0.37 34.86 -18.42
CA ASP A 505 -0.91 34.27 -18.01
C ASP A 505 -1.49 34.96 -16.75
N PHE A 506 -0.64 35.44 -15.85
CA PHE A 506 -1.04 36.22 -14.68
C PHE A 506 -1.66 37.56 -15.07
N LEU A 507 -0.98 38.32 -15.93
CA LEU A 507 -1.45 39.65 -16.37
C LEU A 507 -2.73 39.52 -17.20
N GLU A 508 -2.75 38.58 -18.16
CA GLU A 508 -3.93 38.34 -18.99
C GLU A 508 -5.16 37.98 -18.15
N HIS A 509 -4.98 37.11 -17.14
CA HIS A 509 -6.06 36.75 -16.23
C HIS A 509 -6.50 37.94 -15.36
N PHE A 510 -5.56 38.69 -14.79
CA PHE A 510 -5.88 39.83 -13.93
C PHE A 510 -6.64 40.93 -14.68
N GLU A 511 -6.29 41.21 -15.93
CA GLU A 511 -6.99 42.17 -16.77
C GLU A 511 -8.41 41.73 -17.15
N LYS A 512 -8.62 40.43 -17.39
CA LYS A 512 -9.92 39.88 -17.81
C LYS A 512 -10.90 39.64 -16.67
N VAL A 513 -10.42 39.09 -15.55
CA VAL A 513 -11.26 38.62 -14.44
C VAL A 513 -11.16 39.54 -13.24
N GLY A 514 -9.96 40.10 -12.99
CA GLY A 514 -9.65 40.85 -11.78
C GLY A 514 -9.73 39.99 -10.51
N GLY A 515 -9.57 40.63 -9.34
CA GLY A 515 -9.85 40.01 -8.05
C GLY A 515 -8.62 39.78 -7.16
N SER A 516 -8.82 38.96 -6.11
CA SER A 516 -7.82 38.73 -5.08
C SER A 516 -6.76 37.72 -5.53
N VAL A 517 -5.51 38.16 -5.54
CA VAL A 517 -4.35 37.30 -5.85
C VAL A 517 -4.00 36.44 -4.64
N THR A 518 -3.82 35.14 -4.84
CA THR A 518 -3.39 34.23 -3.76
C THR A 518 -1.93 34.50 -3.37
N THR A 519 -1.55 34.12 -2.15
CA THR A 519 -0.23 34.46 -1.60
C THR A 519 0.91 33.86 -2.43
N GLY A 520 0.82 32.61 -2.91
CA GLY A 520 1.86 32.03 -3.76
C GLY A 520 1.97 32.72 -5.12
N ILE A 521 0.84 33.06 -5.77
CA ILE A 521 0.85 33.82 -7.03
C ILE A 521 1.45 35.20 -6.82
N ALA A 522 1.08 35.89 -5.74
CA ALA A 522 1.64 37.20 -5.41
C ALA A 522 3.15 37.13 -5.17
N GLN A 523 3.63 36.07 -4.50
CA GLN A 523 5.06 35.85 -4.32
C GLN A 523 5.76 35.60 -5.68
N ALA A 524 5.22 34.72 -6.53
CA ALA A 524 5.79 34.48 -7.85
C ALA A 524 5.80 35.72 -8.75
N ALA A 525 4.71 36.48 -8.79
CA ALA A 525 4.61 37.72 -9.56
C ALA A 525 5.64 38.77 -9.11
N ALA A 526 5.79 38.98 -7.80
CA ALA A 526 6.78 39.91 -7.26
C ALA A 526 8.23 39.46 -7.57
N LEU A 527 8.50 38.15 -7.51
CA LEU A 527 9.81 37.60 -7.85
C LEU A 527 10.16 37.88 -9.31
N PHE A 528 9.28 37.43 -10.20
CA PHE A 528 9.49 37.44 -11.63
C PHE A 528 9.54 38.86 -12.20
N ALA A 529 8.65 39.76 -11.78
CA ALA A 529 8.77 41.16 -12.19
C ALA A 529 10.02 41.84 -11.61
N GLY A 530 10.48 41.42 -10.42
CA GLY A 530 11.74 41.91 -9.84
C GLY A 530 12.99 41.43 -10.59
N THR A 531 12.97 40.24 -11.17
CA THR A 531 14.09 39.65 -11.92
C THR A 531 14.10 39.99 -13.40
N ASN A 532 12.95 40.38 -13.97
CA ASN A 532 12.80 40.68 -15.39
C ASN A 532 13.61 41.91 -15.87
N GLY A 533 13.91 42.86 -14.97
CA GLY A 533 14.68 44.07 -15.28
C GLY A 533 13.84 45.23 -15.85
N ASP A 534 12.58 44.99 -16.22
CA ASP A 534 11.61 46.01 -16.62
C ASP A 534 11.04 46.74 -15.39
N ARG A 535 11.38 48.03 -15.26
CA ARG A 535 10.95 48.89 -14.14
C ARG A 535 9.46 49.21 -14.19
N ASP A 536 8.90 49.34 -15.39
CA ASP A 536 7.49 49.69 -15.58
C ASP A 536 6.62 48.49 -15.21
N LEU A 537 7.03 47.29 -15.65
CA LEU A 537 6.40 46.04 -15.23
C LEU A 537 6.47 45.85 -13.71
N HIS A 538 7.63 46.07 -13.10
CA HIS A 538 7.78 45.97 -11.65
C HIS A 538 6.85 46.93 -10.90
N ALA A 539 6.76 48.18 -11.34
CA ALA A 539 5.86 49.17 -10.77
C ALA A 539 4.39 48.76 -10.95
N TYR A 540 4.01 48.24 -12.12
CA TYR A 540 2.66 47.78 -12.42
C TYR A 540 2.24 46.60 -11.54
N ILE A 541 3.08 45.57 -11.41
CA ILE A 541 2.82 44.45 -10.48
C ILE A 541 2.73 44.95 -9.03
N GLY A 542 3.56 45.92 -8.64
CA GLY A 542 3.45 46.57 -7.33
C GLY A 542 2.07 47.19 -7.07
N GLN A 543 1.44 47.78 -8.09
CA GLN A 543 0.08 48.32 -8.00
C GLN A 543 -0.98 47.21 -7.89
N ILE A 544 -0.87 46.15 -8.70
CA ILE A 544 -1.74 44.96 -8.66
C ILE A 544 -1.71 44.32 -7.26
N LEU A 545 -0.52 44.20 -6.68
CA LEU A 545 -0.30 43.59 -5.36
C LEU A 545 -0.46 44.58 -4.19
N SER A 546 -1.08 45.75 -4.41
CA SER A 546 -1.30 46.77 -3.36
C SER A 546 -2.09 46.24 -2.16
N SER A 547 -2.96 45.24 -2.35
CA SER A 547 -3.68 44.55 -1.26
C SER A 547 -2.83 43.54 -0.49
N LYS A 548 -1.63 43.22 -0.97
CA LYS A 548 -0.66 42.24 -0.43
C LYS A 548 0.65 42.91 -0.01
N GLN A 549 0.59 44.09 0.61
CA GLN A 549 1.81 44.84 1.03
C GLN A 549 2.76 44.05 1.93
N SER A 550 2.26 43.09 2.73
CA SER A 550 3.12 42.20 3.51
C SER A 550 4.05 41.38 2.62
N VAL A 551 3.55 40.83 1.51
CA VAL A 551 4.32 40.04 0.54
C VAL A 551 5.41 40.89 -0.12
N LEU A 552 5.08 42.12 -0.52
CA LEU A 552 6.06 43.05 -1.11
C LEU A 552 7.17 43.43 -0.12
N ARG A 553 6.82 43.66 1.16
CA ARG A 553 7.81 43.93 2.21
C ARG A 553 8.72 42.73 2.47
N GLU A 554 8.15 41.53 2.58
CA GLU A 554 8.91 40.28 2.75
C GLU A 554 9.84 40.03 1.55
N PHE A 555 9.37 40.30 0.32
CA PHE A 555 10.19 40.17 -0.88
C PHE A 555 11.39 41.12 -0.87
N SER A 556 11.17 42.38 -0.52
CA SER A 556 12.26 43.36 -0.41
C SER A 556 13.31 42.92 0.61
N GLN A 557 12.88 42.37 1.76
CA GLN A 557 13.79 41.80 2.76
C GLN A 557 14.58 40.60 2.21
N PHE A 558 13.89 39.70 1.50
CA PHE A 558 14.53 38.56 0.85
C PHE A 558 15.58 39.01 -0.17
N GLY A 559 15.23 39.92 -1.08
CA GLY A 559 16.12 40.44 -2.13
C GLY A 559 17.34 41.17 -1.58
N ASN A 560 17.16 42.03 -0.58
CA ASN A 560 18.28 42.71 0.09
C ASN A 560 19.26 41.70 0.70
N ARG A 561 18.73 40.61 1.28
CA ARG A 561 19.57 39.57 1.87
C ARG A 561 20.25 38.70 0.83
N LEU A 562 19.55 38.38 -0.26
CA LEU A 562 20.08 37.63 -1.39
C LEU A 562 21.29 38.36 -1.99
N ASN A 563 21.18 39.68 -2.21
CA ASN A 563 22.27 40.51 -2.72
C ASN A 563 23.46 40.64 -1.77
N ALA A 564 23.22 40.50 -0.46
CA ALA A 564 24.26 40.56 0.57
C ALA A 564 24.91 39.19 0.88
N ALA A 565 24.41 38.11 0.28
CA ALA A 565 24.92 36.76 0.53
C ALA A 565 26.16 36.50 -0.36
N PRO A 566 27.33 36.18 0.23
CA PRO A 566 28.56 35.95 -0.54
C PRO A 566 28.55 34.63 -1.31
N ASP A 567 27.88 33.60 -0.77
CA ASP A 567 27.69 32.29 -1.38
C ASP A 567 26.32 31.72 -0.98
N LEU A 568 25.48 31.45 -2.00
CA LEU A 568 24.14 30.88 -1.83
C LEU A 568 24.16 29.36 -1.64
N GLU A 569 25.23 28.69 -2.06
CA GLU A 569 25.38 27.22 -1.93
C GLU A 569 25.93 26.81 -0.56
N ALA A 570 26.44 27.78 0.22
CA ALA A 570 26.92 27.54 1.57
C ALA A 570 25.80 27.01 2.49
N PRO A 571 26.00 25.88 3.21
CA PRO A 571 24.96 25.28 4.06
C PRO A 571 24.40 26.21 5.14
N GLU A 572 25.22 27.11 5.67
CA GLU A 572 24.82 28.10 6.67
C GLU A 572 23.89 29.15 6.08
N THR A 573 24.16 29.60 4.84
CA THR A 573 23.30 30.51 4.09
C THR A 573 21.94 29.86 3.83
N GLU A 574 21.91 28.62 3.31
CA GLU A 574 20.67 27.90 3.05
C GLU A 574 19.85 27.67 4.35
N ALA A 575 20.51 27.28 5.44
CA ALA A 575 19.86 27.05 6.73
C ALA A 575 19.17 28.31 7.26
N TRP A 576 19.83 29.47 7.14
CA TRP A 576 19.25 30.75 7.52
C TRP A 576 18.06 31.11 6.63
N PHE A 577 18.20 31.02 5.30
CA PHE A 577 17.08 31.28 4.38
C PHE A 577 15.90 30.34 4.62
N ARG A 578 16.16 29.09 4.99
CA ARG A 578 15.12 28.13 5.37
C ARG A 578 14.39 28.54 6.64
N GLU A 579 15.08 29.08 7.64
CA GLU A 579 14.48 29.52 8.90
C GLU A 579 13.51 30.69 8.70
N TYR A 580 13.94 31.72 7.95
CA TYR A 580 13.17 32.96 7.79
C TYR A 580 12.22 32.95 6.58
N PHE A 581 12.61 32.30 5.49
CA PHE A 581 11.90 32.33 4.22
C PHE A 581 11.49 30.94 3.71
N GLY A 582 11.74 29.85 4.46
CA GLY A 582 11.48 28.48 4.01
C GLY A 582 10.03 28.13 3.66
N LYS A 583 9.08 29.04 3.92
CA LYS A 583 7.65 28.89 3.64
C LYS A 583 7.16 29.75 2.46
N THR A 584 8.08 30.18 1.60
CA THR A 584 7.82 31.13 0.52
C THR A 584 8.20 30.56 -0.83
N TYR A 585 7.57 31.07 -1.89
CA TYR A 585 7.91 30.71 -3.25
C TYR A 585 9.35 31.07 -3.63
N TRP A 586 9.87 32.22 -3.20
CA TRP A 586 11.26 32.61 -3.48
C TRP A 586 12.26 31.62 -2.89
N TYR A 587 12.01 31.07 -1.69
CA TYR A 587 12.86 30.01 -1.15
C TYR A 587 12.81 28.75 -2.02
N TYR A 588 11.61 28.32 -2.44
CA TYR A 588 11.46 27.22 -3.38
C TYR A 588 12.21 27.48 -4.70
N TYR A 589 12.10 28.70 -5.25
CA TYR A 589 12.71 29.08 -6.50
C TYR A 589 14.25 29.00 -6.48
N TYR A 590 14.90 29.52 -5.43
CA TYR A 590 16.37 29.54 -5.37
C TYR A 590 16.98 28.27 -4.77
N PHE A 591 16.38 27.69 -3.72
CA PHE A 591 17.03 26.65 -2.92
C PHE A 591 16.47 25.24 -3.17
N THR A 592 15.33 25.09 -3.84
CA THR A 592 14.81 23.78 -4.22
C THR A 592 15.19 23.46 -5.66
N THR A 593 16.24 22.65 -5.83
CA THR A 593 16.78 22.22 -7.12
C THR A 593 16.89 20.69 -7.17
N GLY A 594 16.98 20.12 -8.38
CA GLY A 594 17.27 18.69 -8.57
C GLY A 594 16.19 17.71 -8.09
N LEU A 595 14.92 18.14 -7.96
CA LEU A 595 13.83 17.24 -7.60
C LEU A 595 13.67 16.12 -8.65
N THR A 596 13.72 14.87 -8.20
CA THR A 596 13.53 13.70 -9.05
C THR A 596 12.24 12.96 -8.68
N THR A 597 11.49 12.55 -9.69
CA THR A 597 10.32 11.68 -9.51
C THR A 597 10.70 10.31 -10.07
N ASN A 598 11.28 9.43 -9.25
CA ASN A 598 11.66 8.07 -9.69
C ASN A 598 10.60 7.05 -9.28
#